data_AF-A0AAX2LYV3-F1
#
_entry.id   AF-A0AAX2LYV3-F1
#
_cell.length_a   1.000
_cell.length_b   1.000
_cell.length_c   1.000
_cell.angle_alpha   90.00
_cell.angle_beta   90.00
_cell.angle_gamma   90.00
#
_symmetry.space_group_name_H-M   'P 1'
#
loop_
_entity.id
_entity.type
_entity.pdbx_description
1 polymer ?
#
loop_
_entity_poly.entity_id
_entity_poly.type
_entity_poly.pdbx_seq_one_letter_code
_entity_poly.pdbx_strand_id
1 'polypeptide(L)'
;MNLNTSLFSLAFAFSSTVFAHPVIDSLSVELIKKNVSSEIIEQRIEQWHRAELNQIDTKASVISDRAPIEERRAMVERQIEQTYRALKAQFDIQ
;
A
#
# COMPACT_ATOMS: atom_id res chain seq x y z
N MET A 1 -28.55 9.78 3.45
CA MET A 1 -27.81 8.57 3.02
C MET A 1 -26.68 9.08 2.12
N ASN A 2 -25.48 9.23 2.67
CA ASN A 2 -24.38 9.95 2.03
C ASN A 2 -23.64 9.02 1.06
N LEU A 3 -23.53 9.46 -0.20
CA LEU A 3 -22.85 8.78 -1.31
C LEU A 3 -21.33 8.61 -1.10
N ASN A 4 -20.77 9.18 -0.02
CA ASN A 4 -19.33 9.27 0.22
C ASN A 4 -18.71 7.98 0.78
N THR A 5 -19.51 7.02 1.25
CA THR A 5 -19.01 5.75 1.79
C THR A 5 -18.82 4.66 0.73
N SER A 6 -19.25 4.89 -0.52
CA SER A 6 -19.24 3.84 -1.55
C SER A 6 -17.98 3.80 -2.42
N LEU A 7 -17.12 4.82 -2.37
CA LEU A 7 -15.88 4.88 -3.18
C LEU A 7 -14.67 4.23 -2.51
N PHE A 8 -14.72 4.02 -1.18
CA PHE A 8 -13.58 3.48 -0.42
C PHE A 8 -13.36 1.97 -0.60
N SER A 9 -14.32 1.24 -1.18
CA SER A 9 -14.23 -0.21 -1.37
C SER A 9 -13.52 -0.64 -2.65
N LEU A 10 -13.13 0.30 -3.55
CA LEU A 10 -12.60 -0.07 -4.86
C LEU A 10 -11.07 -0.25 -4.92
N ALA A 11 -10.32 0.18 -3.90
CA ALA A 11 -8.86 0.14 -3.94
C ALA A 11 -8.23 -1.12 -3.30
N PHE A 12 -9.01 -1.95 -2.59
CA PHE A 12 -8.48 -3.09 -1.83
C PHE A 12 -8.42 -4.41 -2.63
N ALA A 13 -8.73 -4.38 -3.93
CA ALA A 13 -8.90 -5.56 -4.77
C ALA A 13 -7.86 -5.73 -5.89
N PHE A 14 -6.69 -5.08 -5.81
CA PHE A 14 -5.63 -5.27 -6.82
C PHE A 14 -4.59 -6.29 -6.34
N SER A 15 -5.04 -7.54 -6.21
CA SER A 15 -4.17 -8.70 -6.37
C SER A 15 -4.77 -9.57 -7.46
N SER A 16 -3.98 -9.82 -8.50
CA SER A 16 -4.25 -10.65 -9.68
C SER A 16 -5.08 -10.03 -10.82
N THR A 17 -4.42 -9.29 -11.71
CA THR A 17 -4.60 -9.38 -13.19
C THR A 17 -3.63 -8.40 -13.87
N VAL A 18 -2.41 -8.86 -14.07
CA VAL A 18 -1.39 -8.23 -14.92
C VAL A 18 -1.98 -8.06 -16.34
N PHE A 19 -1.69 -6.96 -17.03
CA PHE A 19 -1.91 -6.66 -18.46
C PHE A 19 -2.89 -5.52 -18.85
N ALA A 20 -3.61 -4.87 -17.92
CA ALA A 20 -4.32 -3.58 -18.20
C ALA A 20 -4.01 -2.44 -17.21
N HIS A 21 -3.16 -2.71 -16.22
CA HIS A 21 -2.93 -1.89 -15.03
C HIS A 21 -2.42 -0.45 -15.26
N PRO A 22 -1.42 -0.14 -16.12
CA PRO A 22 -0.71 1.13 -15.98
C PRO A 22 -1.56 2.37 -16.31
N VAL A 23 -2.52 2.27 -17.23
CA VAL A 23 -3.39 3.40 -17.60
C VAL A 23 -4.53 3.58 -16.61
N ILE A 24 -5.11 2.48 -16.11
CA ILE A 24 -6.17 2.54 -15.11
C ILE A 24 -5.60 3.02 -13.77
N ASP A 25 -4.41 2.56 -13.41
CA ASP A 25 -3.69 2.97 -12.22
C ASP A 25 -3.30 4.45 -12.30
N SER A 26 -2.80 4.93 -13.44
CA SER A 26 -2.44 6.36 -13.60
C SER A 26 -3.65 7.28 -13.51
N LEU A 27 -4.77 6.92 -14.17
CA LEU A 27 -6.03 7.66 -14.08
C LEU A 27 -6.58 7.67 -12.65
N SER A 28 -6.49 6.55 -11.94
CA SER A 28 -6.91 6.45 -10.54
C SER A 28 -6.07 7.33 -9.62
N VAL A 29 -4.74 7.35 -9.81
CA VAL A 29 -3.83 8.23 -9.08
C VAL A 29 -4.13 9.70 -9.33
N GLU A 30 -4.35 10.09 -10.59
CA GLU A 30 -4.68 11.47 -10.96
C GLU A 30 -6.03 11.92 -10.33
N LEU A 31 -7.04 11.04 -10.38
CA LEU A 31 -8.32 11.25 -9.71
C LEU A 31 -8.15 11.45 -8.20
N ILE A 32 -7.32 10.64 -7.55
CA ILE A 32 -7.05 10.76 -6.11
C ILE A 32 -6.34 12.08 -5.81
N LYS A 33 -5.25 12.41 -6.54
CA LYS A 33 -4.52 13.68 -6.39
C LYS A 33 -5.40 14.91 -6.59
N LYS A 34 -6.40 14.82 -7.48
CA LYS A 34 -7.34 15.92 -7.75
C LYS A 34 -8.38 16.11 -6.64
N ASN A 35 -8.76 15.05 -5.92
CA ASN A 35 -9.86 15.07 -4.95
C ASN A 35 -9.42 14.97 -3.49
N VAL A 36 -8.18 14.61 -3.23
CA VAL A 36 -7.62 14.42 -1.89
C VAL A 36 -6.36 15.27 -1.77
N SER A 37 -6.23 16.04 -0.69
CA SER A 37 -5.02 16.84 -0.47
C SER A 37 -3.81 15.95 -0.22
N SER A 38 -2.64 16.44 -0.60
CA SER A 38 -1.38 15.71 -0.45
C SER A 38 -1.12 15.31 1.01
N GLU A 39 -1.45 16.19 1.96
CA GLU A 39 -1.27 15.93 3.40
C GLU A 39 -2.12 14.75 3.87
N ILE A 40 -3.35 14.62 3.36
CA ILE A 40 -4.22 13.50 3.72
C ILE A 40 -3.67 12.21 3.10
N ILE A 41 -3.19 12.26 1.86
CA ILE A 41 -2.58 11.09 1.21
C ILE A 41 -1.34 10.64 1.99
N GLU A 42 -0.46 11.58 2.35
CA GLU A 42 0.73 11.32 3.17
C GLU A 42 0.35 10.70 4.51
N GLN A 43 -0.58 11.30 5.26
CA GLN A 43 -1.05 10.75 6.53
C GLN A 43 -1.59 9.33 6.41
N ARG A 44 -2.26 9.00 5.29
CA ARG A 44 -2.76 7.65 5.03
C ARG A 44 -1.66 6.66 4.71
N ILE A 45 -0.69 7.04 3.89
CA ILE A 45 0.49 6.22 3.57
C ILE A 45 1.28 5.95 4.86
N GLU A 46 1.50 6.98 5.67
CA GLU A 46 2.13 6.91 6.99
C GLU A 46 1.38 5.97 7.96
N GLN A 47 0.06 6.08 8.00
CA GLN A 47 -0.77 5.22 8.85
C GLN A 47 -0.68 3.75 8.41
N TRP A 48 -0.76 3.50 7.10
CA TRP A 48 -0.62 2.17 6.52
C TRP A 48 0.76 1.59 6.84
N HIS A 49 1.84 2.35 6.63
CA HIS A 49 3.21 1.91 6.88
C HIS A 49 3.41 1.48 8.34
N ARG A 50 2.98 2.31 9.31
CA ARG A 50 3.02 1.93 10.73
C ARG A 50 2.20 0.70 11.05
N ALA A 51 1.00 0.56 10.47
CA ALA A 51 0.15 -0.60 10.70
C ALA A 51 0.79 -1.88 10.16
N GLU A 52 1.44 -1.82 8.99
CA GLU A 52 2.16 -2.92 8.37
C GLU A 52 3.40 -3.33 9.18
N LEU A 53 4.20 -2.37 9.64
CA LEU A 53 5.36 -2.64 10.50
C LEU A 53 4.95 -3.33 11.81
N ASN A 54 3.82 -2.92 12.42
CA ASN A 54 3.28 -3.57 13.62
C ASN A 54 2.82 -5.02 13.39
N GLN A 55 2.65 -5.44 12.13
CA GLN A 55 2.23 -6.79 11.76
C GLN A 55 3.39 -7.64 11.20
N ILE A 56 4.64 -7.16 11.27
CA ILE A 56 5.81 -7.89 10.73
C ILE A 56 5.88 -9.31 11.27
N ASP A 57 5.69 -9.51 12.57
CA ASP A 57 5.79 -10.84 13.18
C ASP A 57 4.74 -11.81 12.63
N THR A 58 3.49 -11.35 12.55
CA THR A 58 2.39 -12.13 11.99
C THR A 58 2.67 -12.45 10.52
N LYS A 59 3.10 -11.47 9.73
CA LYS A 59 3.41 -11.65 8.29
C LYS A 59 4.64 -12.54 8.05
N ALA A 60 5.66 -12.46 8.91
CA ALA A 60 6.84 -13.31 8.82
C ALA A 60 6.50 -14.76 9.18
N SER A 61 5.59 -14.98 10.13
CA SER A 61 5.20 -16.32 10.56
C SER A 61 4.48 -17.14 9.49
N VAL A 62 3.84 -16.49 8.51
CA VAL A 62 3.15 -17.16 7.38
C VAL A 62 4.07 -17.40 6.18
N ILE A 63 5.28 -16.85 6.16
CA ILE A 63 6.30 -17.13 5.13
C ILE A 63 6.94 -18.48 5.46
N SER A 64 7.27 -19.28 4.44
CA SER A 64 7.82 -20.63 4.57
C SER A 64 8.92 -20.78 5.65
N ASP A 65 8.82 -21.81 6.51
CA ASP A 65 9.76 -22.12 7.61
C ASP A 65 11.17 -22.55 7.17
N ARG A 66 11.47 -22.49 5.86
CA ARG A 66 12.81 -22.82 5.33
C ARG A 66 13.87 -21.79 5.68
N ALA A 67 13.46 -20.57 6.04
CA ALA A 67 14.36 -19.50 6.45
C ALA A 67 14.18 -19.18 7.95
N PRO A 68 15.26 -18.80 8.66
CA PRO A 68 15.19 -18.27 10.02
C PRO A 68 14.14 -17.16 10.14
N ILE A 69 13.51 -17.04 11.31
CA ILE A 69 12.42 -16.07 11.52
C ILE A 69 12.92 -14.63 11.35
N GLU A 70 14.17 -14.36 11.70
CA GLU A 70 14.85 -13.07 11.54
C GLU A 70 14.98 -12.70 10.06
N GLU A 71 15.35 -13.65 9.20
CA GLU A 71 15.45 -13.41 7.75
C GLU A 71 14.09 -13.17 7.13
N ARG A 72 13.06 -13.89 7.58
CA ARG A 72 11.66 -13.68 7.15
C ARG A 72 11.16 -12.29 7.55
N ARG A 73 11.41 -11.86 8.78
CA ARG A 73 11.08 -10.49 9.25
C ARG A 73 11.77 -9.43 8.38
N ALA A 74 13.07 -9.58 8.14
CA ALA A 74 13.83 -8.66 7.29
C ALA A 74 13.35 -8.67 5.83
N MET A 75 12.81 -9.78 5.34
CA MET A 75 12.17 -9.83 4.02
C MET A 75 10.86 -9.04 3.99
N VAL A 76 9.99 -9.24 4.97
CA VAL A 76 8.72 -8.51 5.11
C VAL A 76 8.97 -7.01 5.26
N GLU A 77 9.89 -6.62 6.14
CA GLU A 77 10.24 -5.22 6.38
C GLU A 77 10.74 -4.55 5.09
N ARG A 78 11.65 -5.19 4.36
CA ARG A 78 12.12 -4.67 3.06
C ARG A 78 11.00 -4.50 2.06
N GLN A 79 10.04 -5.44 2.02
CA GLN A 79 8.90 -5.34 1.11
C GLN A 79 7.99 -4.16 1.48
N ILE A 80 7.68 -3.99 2.77
CA ILE A 80 6.90 -2.86 3.28
C ILE A 80 7.59 -1.53 2.93
N GLU A 81 8.91 -1.43 3.16
CA GLU A 81 9.71 -0.25 2.83
C GLU A 81 9.72 0.09 1.34
N GLN A 82 9.84 -0.94 0.48
CA GLN A 82 9.78 -0.75 -0.96
C GLN A 82 8.41 -0.22 -1.40
N THR A 83 7.32 -0.80 -0.87
CA THR A 83 5.97 -0.34 -1.18
C THR A 83 5.71 1.07 -0.63
N TYR A 84 6.17 1.38 0.57
CA TYR A 84 6.07 2.73 1.14
C TYR A 84 6.73 3.79 0.25
N ARG A 85 7.97 3.53 -0.19
CA ARG A 85 8.69 4.43 -1.12
C ARG A 85 8.01 4.54 -2.48
N ALA A 86 7.50 3.42 -3.00
CA ALA A 86 6.78 3.41 -4.27
C ALA A 86 5.48 4.23 -4.20
N LEU A 87 4.73 4.13 -3.10
CA LEU A 87 3.52 4.92 -2.87
C LEU A 87 3.85 6.41 -2.74
N LYS A 88 4.86 6.78 -1.93
CA LYS A 88 5.30 8.18 -1.83
C LYS A 88 5.70 8.74 -3.20
N ALA A 89 6.48 7.99 -3.98
CA ALA A 89 6.87 8.40 -5.34
C ALA A 89 5.67 8.51 -6.30
N GLN A 90 4.73 7.57 -6.27
CA GLN A 90 3.54 7.57 -7.11
C GLN A 90 2.64 8.78 -6.84
N PHE A 91 2.58 9.21 -5.57
CA PHE A 91 1.80 10.36 -5.13
C PHE A 91 2.57 11.69 -5.08
N ASP A 92 3.83 11.72 -5.53
CA ASP A 92 4.73 12.89 -5.49
C ASP A 92 4.95 13.46 -4.07
N ILE A 93 4.96 12.60 -3.06
CA ILE A 93 5.17 12.96 -1.64
C ILE A 93 6.66 12.76 -1.32
N GLN A 94 7.33 13.80 -0.78
CA GLN A 94 8.73 13.75 -0.39
C GLN A 94 8.92 13.17 1.02
#